data_AF-A0A1S4B6L0-F1
#
_entry.id   AF-A0A1S4B6L0-F1
#
_cell.length_a   1.000
_cell.length_b   1.000
_cell.length_c   1.000
_cell.angle_alpha   90.00
_cell.angle_beta   90.00
_cell.angle_gamma   90.00
#
_symmetry.space_group_name_H-M   'P 1'
#
loop_
_entity.id
_entity.type
_entity.pdbx_description
1 polymer ?
#
loop_
_entity_poly.entity_id
_entity_poly.type
_entity_poly.pdbx_seq_one_letter_code
_entity_poly.pdbx_strand_id
1 'polypeptide(L)'
;MLTAPDQDGRPLYAAKDIIPFYLEHSPKIFPQRNEILTLLRMLCGPKYDGKYLRNLIRGICGNRRFHETITHLLIPTYDIKTLEPQVFSTYEAELDPGMDVLLSDICISTSSAPVYFPAYFFKTKDCDGNDREFNLIDGGVASNNP
;
A
#
# COMPACT_ATOMS: atom_id res chain seq x y z
N MET A 1 -1.26 9.75 -2.85
CA MET A 1 -0.64 10.85 -3.64
C MET A 1 -1.61 12.01 -3.83
N LEU A 2 -2.70 11.82 -4.58
CA LEU A 2 -3.67 12.89 -4.90
C LEU A 2 -4.55 13.33 -3.71
N THR A 3 -4.59 12.54 -2.65
CA THR A 3 -5.45 12.77 -1.48
C THR A 3 -4.66 12.87 -0.18
N ALA A 4 -3.34 12.70 -0.25
CA ALA A 4 -2.46 12.91 0.91
C ALA A 4 -2.19 14.41 1.04
N PRO A 5 -2.41 15.03 2.21
CA PRO A 5 -2.22 16.47 2.40
C PRO A 5 -0.75 16.86 2.50
N ASP A 6 -0.36 18.01 1.98
CA ASP A 6 0.87 18.71 2.34
C ASP A 6 0.67 19.50 3.66
N GLN A 7 1.60 20.39 4.00
CA GLN A 7 1.54 21.19 5.22
C GLN A 7 0.39 22.22 5.21
N ASP A 8 -0.12 22.57 4.02
CA ASP A 8 -1.22 23.51 3.81
C ASP A 8 -2.56 22.80 3.59
N GLY A 9 -2.61 21.47 3.78
CA GLY A 9 -3.81 20.66 3.55
C GLY A 9 -4.16 20.46 2.07
N ARG A 10 -3.23 20.72 1.14
CA ARG A 10 -3.42 20.52 -0.31
C ARG A 10 -2.87 19.17 -0.76
N PRO A 11 -3.33 18.61 -1.89
CA PRO A 11 -2.77 17.37 -2.42
C PRO A 11 -1.26 17.45 -2.67
N LEU A 12 -0.51 16.43 -2.23
CA LEU A 12 0.94 16.31 -2.49
C LEU A 12 1.29 16.33 -4.00
N TYR A 13 0.37 15.89 -4.85
CA TYR A 13 0.55 15.80 -6.30
C TYR A 13 -0.71 16.31 -7.01
N ALA A 14 -0.54 16.97 -8.14
CA ALA A 14 -1.62 17.19 -9.09
C ALA A 14 -1.78 15.97 -10.01
N ALA A 15 -2.95 15.84 -10.63
CA ALA A 15 -3.22 14.72 -11.56
C ALA A 15 -2.22 14.66 -12.73
N LYS A 16 -1.77 15.83 -13.23
CA LYS A 16 -0.78 15.93 -14.31
C LYS A 16 0.59 15.35 -13.94
N ASP A 17 0.91 15.23 -12.65
CA ASP A 17 2.21 14.78 -12.16
C ASP A 17 2.31 13.25 -12.10
N ILE A 18 1.18 12.54 -12.22
CA ILE A 18 1.11 11.07 -12.10
C ILE A 18 1.84 10.37 -13.25
N ILE A 19 1.69 10.85 -14.49
CA ILE A 19 2.39 10.26 -15.65
C ILE A 19 3.91 10.43 -15.50
N PRO A 20 4.46 11.65 -15.27
CA PRO A 20 5.89 11.83 -14.99
C PRO A 20 6.40 10.95 -13.86
N PHE A 21 5.63 10.84 -12.76
CA PHE A 21 5.96 9.98 -11.64
C PHE A 21 6.16 8.51 -12.08
N TYR A 22 5.21 7.95 -12.83
CA TYR A 22 5.36 6.58 -13.33
C TYR A 22 6.54 6.43 -14.27
N LEU A 23 6.78 7.38 -15.18
CA LEU A 23 7.92 7.33 -16.09
C LEU A 23 9.25 7.31 -15.35
N GLU A 24 9.38 8.07 -14.26
CA GLU A 24 10.58 8.10 -13.45
C GLU A 24 10.76 6.84 -12.59
N HIS A 25 9.70 6.41 -11.89
CA HIS A 25 9.82 5.41 -10.84
C HIS A 25 9.59 3.97 -11.33
N SER A 26 8.83 3.75 -12.41
CA SER A 26 8.49 2.39 -12.87
C SER A 26 9.71 1.54 -13.24
N PRO A 27 10.75 2.04 -13.94
CA PRO A 27 11.95 1.23 -14.22
C PRO A 27 12.71 0.79 -12.95
N LYS A 28 12.56 1.55 -11.86
CA LYS A 28 13.20 1.27 -10.57
C LYS A 28 12.34 0.34 -9.70
N ILE A 29 11.01 0.45 -9.81
CA ILE A 29 10.04 -0.46 -9.17
C ILE A 29 10.07 -1.83 -9.86
N PHE A 30 10.13 -1.85 -11.19
CA PHE A 30 10.08 -3.03 -12.05
C PHE A 30 11.35 -3.16 -12.90
N PRO A 31 12.53 -3.35 -12.28
CA PRO A 31 13.77 -3.46 -13.03
C PRO A 31 13.72 -4.64 -14.00
N GLN A 32 14.01 -4.37 -15.26
CA GLN A 32 14.09 -5.39 -16.31
C GLN A 32 15.35 -6.23 -16.08
N ARG A 33 15.17 -7.55 -16.04
CA ARG A 33 16.23 -8.54 -15.87
C ARG A 33 16.11 -9.60 -16.95
N ASN A 34 17.21 -10.27 -17.25
CA ASN A 34 17.20 -11.38 -18.19
C ASN A 34 16.25 -12.49 -17.68
N GLU A 35 15.54 -13.15 -18.60
CA GLU A 35 14.51 -14.16 -18.32
C GLU A 35 14.97 -15.27 -17.36
N ILE A 36 16.20 -15.77 -17.54
CA ILE A 36 16.79 -16.81 -16.68
C ILE A 36 16.88 -16.35 -15.21
N LEU A 37 17.33 -15.11 -15.00
CA LEU A 37 17.46 -14.55 -13.65
C LEU A 37 16.09 -14.30 -13.01
N THR A 38 15.10 -13.92 -13.82
CA THR A 38 13.71 -13.75 -13.38
C THR A 38 13.13 -15.10 -12.92
N LEU A 39 13.30 -16.16 -13.72
CA LEU A 39 12.82 -17.51 -13.39
C LEU A 39 13.44 -18.05 -12.11
N LEU A 40 14.77 -17.95 -11.97
CA LEU A 40 15.48 -18.39 -10.76
C LEU A 40 14.98 -17.64 -9.51
N ARG A 41 14.68 -16.34 -9.63
CA ARG A 41 14.16 -15.55 -8.51
C ARG A 41 12.75 -15.97 -8.11
N MET A 42 11.88 -16.25 -9.09
CA MET A 42 10.50 -16.68 -8.84
C MET A 42 10.43 -18.03 -8.08
N LEU A 43 11.47 -18.87 -8.16
CA LEU A 43 11.57 -20.09 -7.35
C LEU A 43 11.89 -19.82 -5.88
N CYS A 44 12.55 -18.70 -5.57
CA CYS A 44 12.97 -18.35 -4.21
C CYS A 44 12.08 -17.29 -3.55
N GLY A 45 11.11 -16.72 -4.26
CA GLY A 45 10.24 -15.68 -3.76
C GLY A 45 9.62 -14.82 -4.87
N PRO A 46 9.10 -13.62 -4.54
CA PRO A 46 8.47 -12.75 -5.52
C PRO A 46 9.46 -12.20 -6.55
N LYS A 47 8.94 -11.86 -7.74
CA LYS A 47 9.69 -11.32 -8.87
C LYS A 47 10.48 -10.05 -8.51
N TYR A 48 9.92 -9.23 -7.63
CA TYR A 48 10.52 -8.01 -7.10
C TYR A 48 10.59 -8.06 -5.57
N ASP A 49 11.66 -7.53 -4.97
CA ASP A 49 11.81 -7.52 -3.50
C ASP A 49 10.95 -6.46 -2.81
N GLY A 50 10.37 -5.53 -3.57
CA GLY A 50 9.54 -4.45 -3.07
C GLY A 50 10.28 -3.37 -2.26
N LYS A 51 11.60 -3.43 -2.09
CA LYS A 51 12.34 -2.48 -1.25
C LYS A 51 12.23 -1.05 -1.77
N TYR A 52 12.45 -0.88 -3.08
CA TYR A 52 12.34 0.43 -3.72
C TYR A 52 10.92 1.00 -3.61
N LEU A 53 9.90 0.19 -3.93
CA LEU A 53 8.49 0.57 -3.85
C LEU A 53 8.10 1.01 -2.42
N ARG A 54 8.46 0.20 -1.41
CA ARG A 54 8.16 0.50 0.00
C ARG A 54 8.83 1.79 0.46
N ASN A 55 10.10 2.00 0.11
CA ASN A 55 10.82 3.23 0.46
C ASN A 55 10.23 4.45 -0.25
N LEU A 56 9.86 4.32 -1.52
CA LEU A 56 9.22 5.39 -2.28
C LEU A 56 7.88 5.79 -1.66
N ILE A 57 7.01 4.81 -1.38
CA ILE A 57 5.70 5.06 -0.76
C ILE A 57 5.87 5.73 0.61
N ARG A 58 6.78 5.25 1.45
CA ARG A 58 7.08 5.86 2.75
C ARG A 58 7.61 7.29 2.63
N GLY A 59 8.48 7.55 1.64
CA GLY A 59 8.98 8.90 1.37
C GLY A 59 7.88 9.88 0.96
N ILE A 60 6.92 9.42 0.15
CA ILE A 60 5.79 10.24 -0.30
C ILE A 60 4.79 10.47 0.83
N CYS A 61 4.33 9.39 1.48
CA CYS A 61 3.29 9.46 2.50
C CYS A 61 3.81 10.05 3.82
N GLY A 62 5.10 9.93 4.12
CA GLY A 62 5.67 10.32 5.41
C GLY A 62 5.00 9.55 6.56
N ASN A 63 4.76 10.24 7.66
CA ASN A 63 4.10 9.68 8.85
C ASN A 63 2.58 9.91 8.87
N ARG A 64 1.99 10.23 7.71
CA ARG A 64 0.56 10.55 7.64
C ARG A 64 -0.29 9.32 7.93
N ARG A 65 -1.33 9.52 8.73
CA ARG A 65 -2.39 8.57 9.01
C ARG A 65 -3.52 8.69 8.00
N PHE A 66 -4.35 7.66 7.96
CA PHE A 66 -5.38 7.52 6.94
C PHE A 66 -6.49 8.56 7.09
N HIS A 67 -6.87 8.91 8.32
CA HIS A 67 -7.87 9.95 8.60
C HIS A 67 -7.43 11.35 8.11
N GLU A 68 -6.13 11.61 7.94
CA GLU A 68 -5.62 12.91 7.50
C GLU A 68 -5.86 13.16 5.99
N THR A 69 -6.39 12.19 5.25
CA THR A 69 -6.61 12.33 3.82
C THR A 69 -7.67 13.40 3.50
N ILE A 70 -7.47 14.13 2.40
CA ILE A 70 -8.25 15.34 2.05
C ILE A 70 -9.71 15.02 1.71
N THR A 71 -10.00 13.78 1.33
CA THR A 71 -11.32 13.29 0.96
C THR A 71 -11.48 11.87 1.48
N HIS A 72 -12.72 11.42 1.61
CA HIS A 72 -12.99 10.03 1.97
C HIS A 72 -12.40 9.06 0.94
N LEU A 73 -11.81 7.98 1.45
CA LEU A 73 -11.17 6.93 0.66
C LEU A 73 -11.68 5.57 1.07
N LEU A 74 -11.71 4.68 0.08
CA LEU A 74 -11.93 3.25 0.24
C LEU A 74 -10.82 2.54 -0.54
N ILE A 75 -9.99 1.74 0.15
CA ILE A 75 -8.83 1.07 -0.45
C ILE A 75 -8.89 -0.43 -0.10
N PRO A 76 -9.12 -1.31 -1.08
CA PRO A 76 -9.16 -2.75 -0.84
C PRO A 76 -7.75 -3.34 -0.69
N THR A 77 -7.67 -4.36 0.15
CA THR A 77 -6.55 -5.28 0.34
C THR A 77 -7.12 -6.68 0.64
N TYR A 78 -6.28 -7.69 0.74
CA TYR A 78 -6.69 -9.03 1.16
C TYR A 78 -5.77 -9.54 2.25
N ASP A 79 -6.32 -10.01 3.38
CA ASP A 79 -5.53 -10.55 4.48
C ASP A 79 -5.36 -12.07 4.32
N ILE A 80 -4.12 -12.50 4.13
CA ILE A 80 -3.80 -13.91 3.88
C ILE A 80 -3.76 -14.75 5.15
N LYS A 81 -3.79 -14.14 6.33
CA LYS A 81 -3.87 -14.84 7.62
C LYS A 81 -5.32 -15.13 7.98
N THR A 82 -6.23 -14.17 7.80
CA THR A 82 -7.67 -14.39 8.04
C THR A 82 -8.40 -14.97 6.83
N LEU A 83 -7.81 -14.88 5.63
CA LEU A 83 -8.39 -15.30 4.35
C LEU A 83 -9.62 -14.48 3.95
N GLU A 84 -9.64 -13.19 4.30
CA GLU A 84 -10.76 -12.28 4.06
C GLU A 84 -10.31 -10.99 3.36
N PRO A 85 -11.19 -10.36 2.56
CA PRO A 85 -10.98 -9.00 2.11
C PRO A 85 -10.84 -8.04 3.30
N GLN A 86 -9.79 -7.22 3.30
CA GLN A 86 -9.67 -6.10 4.23
C GLN A 86 -9.79 -4.81 3.43
N VAL A 87 -10.86 -4.06 3.67
CA VAL A 87 -11.06 -2.75 3.08
C VAL A 87 -10.67 -1.69 4.11
N PHE A 88 -9.83 -0.73 3.73
CA PHE A 88 -9.59 0.44 4.54
C PHE A 88 -10.52 1.55 4.08
N SER A 89 -11.42 1.98 4.96
CA SER A 89 -12.29 3.13 4.73
C SER A 89 -11.97 4.24 5.73
N THR A 90 -11.86 5.48 5.26
CA THR A 90 -11.68 6.62 6.18
C THR A 90 -12.84 6.75 7.16
N TYR A 91 -14.04 6.32 6.76
CA TYR A 91 -15.20 6.25 7.64
C TYR A 91 -15.01 5.25 8.78
N GLU A 92 -14.41 4.09 8.49
CA GLU A 92 -14.10 3.09 9.53
C GLU A 92 -12.98 3.58 10.45
N ALA A 93 -11.97 4.25 9.90
CA ALA A 93 -10.87 4.85 10.67
C ALA A 93 -11.34 5.93 11.67
N GLU A 94 -12.46 6.62 11.40
CA GLU A 94 -13.08 7.55 12.35
C GLU A 94 -13.74 6.83 13.54
N LEU A 95 -14.16 5.57 13.36
CA LEU A 95 -14.89 4.78 14.35
C LEU A 95 -13.98 3.83 15.15
N ASP A 96 -12.96 3.26 14.50
CA ASP A 96 -11.99 2.34 15.08
C ASP A 96 -10.57 2.91 14.95
N PRO A 97 -9.95 3.38 16.05
CA PRO A 97 -8.56 3.86 16.04
C PRO A 97 -7.55 2.83 15.54
N GLY A 98 -7.86 1.53 15.60
CA GLY A 98 -7.03 0.46 15.05
C GLY A 98 -7.03 0.42 13.52
N MET A 99 -8.01 1.05 12.88
CA MET A 99 -8.12 1.19 11.42
C MET A 99 -7.53 2.49 10.89
N ASP A 100 -7.25 3.46 11.75
CA ASP A 100 -6.53 4.68 11.40
C ASP A 100 -5.01 4.45 11.32
N VAL A 101 -4.59 3.68 10.33
CA VAL A 101 -3.19 3.25 10.18
C VAL A 101 -2.37 4.23 9.35
N LEU A 102 -1.05 4.02 9.23
CA LEU A 102 -0.23 4.85 8.33
C LEU A 102 -0.72 4.68 6.89
N LEU A 103 -0.88 5.80 6.18
CA LEU A 103 -1.28 5.79 4.78
C LEU A 103 -0.28 5.00 3.92
N SER A 104 1.00 5.03 4.28
CA SER A 104 2.02 4.22 3.61
C SER A 104 1.78 2.72 3.75
N ASP A 105 1.28 2.26 4.90
CA ASP A 105 1.03 0.84 5.15
C ASP A 105 -0.12 0.33 4.28
N ILE A 106 -1.17 1.14 4.11
CA ILE A 106 -2.28 0.84 3.20
C ILE A 106 -1.79 0.81 1.76
N CYS A 107 -1.06 1.85 1.32
CA CYS A 107 -0.55 1.95 -0.05
C CYS A 107 0.41 0.80 -0.41
N ILE A 108 1.27 0.37 0.52
CA ILE A 108 2.15 -0.78 0.30
C ILE A 108 1.31 -2.06 0.18
N SER A 109 0.37 -2.27 1.11
CA SER A 109 -0.50 -3.45 1.14
C SER A 109 -1.27 -3.63 -0.15
N THR A 110 -1.99 -2.58 -0.61
CA THR A 110 -2.80 -2.67 -1.83
C THR A 110 -1.96 -2.82 -3.10
N SER A 111 -0.67 -2.49 -3.06
CA SER A 111 0.26 -2.66 -4.19
C SER A 111 1.05 -4.00 -4.14
N SER A 112 0.86 -4.81 -3.09
CA SER A 112 1.62 -6.04 -2.85
C SER A 112 1.05 -7.23 -3.63
N ALA A 113 1.06 -7.16 -4.97
CA ALA A 113 0.49 -8.18 -5.84
C ALA A 113 1.20 -9.53 -5.69
N PRO A 114 0.46 -10.66 -5.53
CA PRO A 114 1.05 -11.99 -5.51
C PRO A 114 1.94 -12.25 -6.71
N VAL A 115 2.98 -13.06 -6.51
CA VAL A 115 4.06 -13.33 -7.49
C VAL A 115 4.97 -12.13 -7.77
N TYR A 116 4.46 -10.89 -7.74
CA TYR A 116 5.23 -9.69 -8.05
C TYR A 116 5.97 -9.12 -6.85
N PHE A 117 5.29 -8.94 -5.71
CA PHE A 117 5.84 -8.34 -4.50
C PHE A 117 5.60 -9.22 -3.27
N PRO A 118 6.42 -9.08 -2.22
CA PRO A 118 6.15 -9.77 -0.96
C PRO A 118 4.90 -9.18 -0.28
N ALA A 119 4.16 -10.04 0.43
CA ALA A 119 3.11 -9.61 1.34
C ALA A 119 3.64 -8.57 2.34
N TYR A 120 2.73 -7.73 2.83
CA TYR A 120 3.04 -6.67 3.77
C TYR A 120 2.46 -6.98 5.15
N PHE A 121 3.28 -6.80 6.18
CA PHE A 121 2.89 -7.06 7.55
C PHE A 121 3.13 -5.82 8.40
N PHE A 122 2.14 -5.50 9.23
CA PHE A 122 2.27 -4.51 10.29
C PHE A 122 1.28 -4.82 11.42
N LYS A 123 1.46 -4.13 12.55
CA LYS A 123 0.62 -4.26 13.74
C LYS A 123 0.02 -2.92 14.13
N THR A 124 -1.15 -2.98 14.72
CA THR A 124 -1.85 -1.85 15.32
C THR A 124 -2.41 -2.26 16.67
N LYS A 125 -3.09 -1.31 17.33
CA LYS A 125 -3.86 -1.56 18.55
C LYS A 125 -5.33 -1.34 18.24
N ASP A 126 -6.17 -2.30 18.61
CA ASP A 126 -7.63 -2.11 18.56
C ASP A 126 -8.11 -1.16 19.67
N CYS A 127 -9.42 -0.88 19.70
CA CYS A 127 -10.05 -0.03 20.70
C CYS A 127 -9.89 -0.54 22.15
N ASP A 128 -9.68 -1.84 22.35
CA ASP A 128 -9.45 -2.46 23.64
C ASP A 128 -7.94 -2.53 24.01
N GLY A 129 -7.06 -2.07 23.12
CA GLY A 129 -5.60 -2.06 23.30
C GLY A 129 -4.90 -3.38 22.97
N ASN A 130 -5.61 -4.35 22.40
CA ASN A 130 -5.02 -5.62 21.96
C ASN A 130 -4.25 -5.44 20.65
N ASP A 131 -3.26 -6.31 20.42
CA ASP A 131 -2.53 -6.35 19.15
C ASP A 131 -3.46 -6.82 18.02
N ARG A 132 -3.60 -5.99 16.98
CA ARG A 132 -4.21 -6.39 15.71
C ARG A 132 -3.14 -6.49 14.64
N GLU A 133 -3.06 -7.65 14.01
CA GLU A 133 -2.07 -7.94 12.97
C GLU A 133 -2.72 -7.85 11.60
N PHE A 134 -2.00 -7.26 10.64
CA PHE A 134 -2.40 -7.19 9.24
C PHE A 134 -1.39 -7.95 8.40
N ASN A 135 -1.85 -8.92 7.60
CA ASN A 135 -1.02 -9.75 6.74
C ASN A 135 -1.51 -9.60 5.30
N LEU A 136 -1.19 -8.47 4.68
CA LEU A 136 -1.93 -7.99 3.52
C LEU A 136 -1.20 -8.19 2.20
N ILE A 137 -2.01 -8.43 1.18
CA ILE A 137 -1.64 -8.42 -0.23
C ILE A 137 -2.59 -7.49 -1.01
N ASP A 138 -2.30 -7.37 -2.31
CA ASP A 138 -3.02 -6.52 -3.26
C ASP A 138 -4.54 -6.73 -3.24
N GLY A 139 -5.26 -5.60 -3.31
CA GLY A 139 -6.72 -5.56 -3.28
C GLY A 139 -7.37 -6.23 -4.49
N GLY A 140 -6.68 -6.34 -5.61
CA GLY A 140 -7.13 -7.03 -6.82
C GLY A 140 -7.43 -8.53 -6.62
N VAL A 141 -6.93 -9.14 -5.53
CA VAL A 141 -7.32 -10.50 -5.11
C VAL A 141 -8.75 -10.52 -4.56
N ALA A 142 -9.20 -9.44 -3.92
CA ALA A 142 -10.57 -9.29 -3.42
C ALA A 142 -11.51 -8.64 -4.46
N SER A 143 -11.11 -7.48 -4.99
CA SER A 143 -11.84 -6.72 -6.01
C SER A 143 -10.87 -5.94 -6.89
N ASN A 144 -10.88 -6.24 -8.19
CA ASN A 144 -10.05 -5.54 -9.19
C ASN A 144 -10.74 -4.29 -9.78
N ASN A 145 -11.99 -4.00 -9.38
CA ASN A 145 -12.74 -2.81 -9.77
C ASN A 145 -13.59 -2.32 -8.57
N PRO A 146 -12.96 -1.74 -7.55
CA PRO A 146 -13.60 -1.26 -6.33
C PRO A 146 -14.41 0.03 -6.53
#